data_AF-A0A932KMA4-F1
#
_entry.id   AF-A0A932KMA4-F1
#
_cell.length_a   1.000
_cell.length_b   1.000
_cell.length_c   1.000
_cell.angle_alpha   90.00
_cell.angle_beta   90.00
_cell.angle_gamma   90.00
#
_symmetry.space_group_name_H-M   'P 1'
#
loop_
_entity.id
_entity.type
_entity.pdbx_description
1 polymer ?
#
loop_
_entity_poly.entity_id
_entity_poly.type
_entity_poly.pdbx_seq_one_letter_code
_entity_poly.pdbx_strand_id
1 'polypeptide(L)'
;PCGKIHKGFQTDFFSNGQSSFFVVVDNRSAILMASRVAAQVCEPCGEVPFLEGWRNKLINLASIIQMPGFPVHFKRCGIANAFGGPLGITMCYELYWEFERLLKDRRLAGLAWNWVFYHELGHTLLYHLNYPGWDNEDLADEFGAFVALLVGERDGIIATSKHFAENTSIVAAVSKIFSDDRHSLSAQRARNLYHWLAQPHDIMSRWHHQFLRNTQTAYLRRITVGNTPGWVDAEEVNGELRRRGVFQ
;
A
#
# COMPACT_ATOMS: atom_id res chain seq x y z
N PRO A 1 19.43 -1.58 24.85
CA PRO A 1 19.39 -2.89 24.16
C PRO A 1 20.73 -3.14 23.45
N CYS A 2 21.48 -4.18 23.83
CA CYS A 2 22.72 -4.57 23.15
C CYS A 2 22.42 -5.71 22.16
N GLY A 3 22.60 -5.47 20.86
CA GLY A 3 22.54 -6.51 19.83
C GLY A 3 23.95 -7.05 19.53
N LYS A 4 24.08 -8.37 19.31
CA LYS A 4 25.32 -8.98 18.77
C LYS A 4 25.25 -8.97 17.25
N ILE A 5 26.25 -8.39 16.59
CA ILE A 5 26.35 -8.35 15.13
C ILE A 5 27.15 -9.57 14.66
N HIS A 6 26.55 -10.41 13.82
CA HIS A 6 27.25 -11.46 13.07
C HIS A 6 27.39 -11.02 11.61
N LYS A 7 28.56 -11.31 11.00
CA LYS A 7 29.02 -10.90 9.66
C LYS A 7 27.91 -10.49 8.67
N GLY A 8 28.03 -9.27 8.14
CA GLY A 8 27.31 -8.83 6.94
C GLY A 8 25.88 -8.28 7.14
N PHE A 9 25.52 -7.84 8.35
CA PHE A 9 24.18 -7.31 8.62
C PHE A 9 24.16 -5.77 8.80
N GLN A 10 23.14 -5.15 8.21
CA GLN A 10 22.62 -3.83 8.60
C GLN A 10 21.82 -4.00 9.90
N THR A 11 22.04 -3.14 10.89
CA THR A 11 21.31 -3.17 12.16
C THR A 11 20.86 -1.76 12.52
N ASP A 12 19.58 -1.62 12.86
CA ASP A 12 19.00 -0.34 13.24
C ASP A 12 18.89 -0.22 14.75
N PHE A 13 19.19 0.98 15.25
CA PHE A 13 19.07 1.33 16.66
C PHE A 13 18.09 2.49 16.79
N PHE A 14 17.07 2.31 17.64
CA PHE A 14 16.12 3.37 17.96
C PHE A 14 16.45 3.96 19.32
N SER A 15 16.64 5.28 19.35
CA SER A 15 16.68 6.05 20.59
C SER A 15 15.24 6.35 21.01
N ASN A 16 14.82 5.84 22.18
CA ASN A 16 13.51 6.15 22.77
C ASN A 16 13.48 7.55 23.41
N GLY A 17 13.91 8.58 22.69
CA GLY A 17 13.89 9.97 23.18
C GLY A 17 14.99 10.31 24.19
N GLN A 18 16.07 9.54 24.26
CA GLN A 18 17.25 9.93 25.05
C GLN A 18 18.09 10.95 24.27
N SER A 19 18.55 11.99 24.95
CA SER A 19 19.32 13.12 24.39
C SER A 19 20.72 12.73 23.90
N SER A 20 21.20 11.53 24.23
CA SER A 20 22.50 11.03 23.80
C SER A 20 22.48 9.50 23.76
N PHE A 21 22.99 8.94 22.67
CA PHE A 21 23.22 7.51 22.51
C PHE A 21 24.61 7.29 21.91
N PHE A 22 25.22 6.15 22.24
CA PHE A 22 26.50 5.74 21.71
C PHE A 22 26.31 4.46 20.91
N VAL A 23 26.75 4.47 19.65
CA VAL A 23 26.91 3.24 18.86
C VAL A 23 28.32 2.75 19.11
N VAL A 24 28.45 1.62 19.82
CA VAL A 24 29.75 0.99 20.09
C VAL A 24 29.91 -0.20 19.16
N VAL A 25 30.83 -0.08 18.20
CA VAL A 25 31.22 -1.20 17.31
C VAL A 25 32.42 -1.89 17.93
N ASP A 26 32.19 -3.05 18.55
CA ASP A 26 33.25 -3.85 19.18
C ASP A 26 33.74 -4.95 18.24
N ASN A 27 34.96 -4.80 17.71
CA ASN A 27 35.60 -5.77 16.83
C ASN A 27 36.69 -6.60 17.52
N ARG A 28 36.75 -6.63 18.86
CA ARG A 28 37.84 -7.29 19.61
C ARG A 28 37.93 -8.81 19.38
N SER A 29 36.88 -9.45 18.84
CA SER A 29 36.85 -10.89 18.54
C SER A 29 37.29 -11.25 17.10
N ALA A 30 37.53 -10.28 16.22
CA ALA A 30 37.97 -10.56 14.85
C ALA A 30 39.51 -10.60 14.78
N ILE A 31 40.08 -11.78 15.03
CA ILE A 31 41.53 -11.97 15.13
C ILE A 31 42.24 -11.96 13.75
N LEU A 32 41.51 -12.23 12.65
CA LEU A 32 42.14 -12.54 11.34
C LEU A 32 41.54 -11.82 10.12
N MET A 33 40.44 -11.07 10.25
CA MET A 33 39.82 -10.40 9.09
C MET A 33 39.34 -8.99 9.45
N ALA A 34 39.83 -7.99 8.73
CA ALA A 34 39.30 -6.63 8.78
C ALA A 34 37.84 -6.64 8.33
N SER A 35 36.93 -6.19 9.20
CA SER A 35 35.52 -5.99 8.86
C SER A 35 35.28 -4.50 8.65
N ARG A 36 34.72 -4.13 7.50
CA ARG A 36 34.21 -2.77 7.30
C ARG A 36 32.80 -2.72 7.87
N VAL A 37 32.60 -1.85 8.85
CA VAL A 37 31.28 -1.57 9.42
C VAL A 37 30.90 -0.15 9.02
N ALA A 38 29.79 -0.02 8.31
CA ALA A 38 29.16 1.27 8.08
C ALA A 38 28.07 1.45 9.15
N ALA A 39 28.13 2.55 9.90
CA ALA A 39 27.08 2.94 10.83
C ALA A 39 26.47 4.23 10.29
N GLN A 40 25.16 4.23 10.11
CA GLN A 40 24.41 5.43 9.75
C GLN A 40 23.51 5.80 10.92
N VAL A 41 23.69 7.02 11.44
CA VAL A 41 22.77 7.59 12.41
C VAL A 41 21.80 8.46 11.63
N CYS A 42 20.56 8.01 11.53
CA CYS A 42 19.48 8.86 11.08
C CYS A 42 18.88 9.54 12.32
N GLU A 43 18.93 10.87 12.38
CA GLU A 43 18.00 11.64 13.22
C GLU A 43 16.56 11.17 12.95
N PRO A 44 15.58 11.44 13.83
CA PRO A 44 14.20 11.11 13.50
C PRO A 44 13.84 11.75 12.17
N CYS A 45 13.94 10.97 11.10
CA CYS A 45 13.29 11.23 9.84
C CYS A 45 11.85 11.51 10.27
N GLY A 46 11.44 12.77 10.07
CA GLY A 46 10.22 13.30 10.68
C GLY A 46 9.02 12.41 10.40
N GLU A 47 7.91 12.65 11.11
CA GLU A 47 6.66 11.98 10.81
C GLU A 47 6.41 11.99 9.30
N VAL A 48 6.05 10.83 8.74
CA VAL A 48 5.72 10.73 7.32
C VAL A 48 4.55 11.71 7.10
N PRO A 49 4.69 12.75 6.26
CA PRO A 49 3.76 13.90 6.23
C PRO A 49 2.31 13.56 5.87
N PHE A 50 2.05 12.31 5.51
CA PHE A 50 0.83 11.84 4.88
C PHE A 50 0.01 10.91 5.78
N LEU A 51 0.47 10.61 7.02
CA LEU A 51 -0.22 9.69 7.93
C LEU A 51 -1.64 10.15 8.29
N GLU A 52 -1.86 11.46 8.43
CA GLU A 52 -3.18 12.00 8.76
C GLU A 52 -4.21 11.77 7.63
N GLY A 53 -3.77 11.81 6.37
CA GLY A 53 -4.63 11.59 5.21
C GLY A 53 -5.14 10.15 5.10
N TRP A 54 -4.38 9.17 5.59
CA TRP A 54 -4.71 7.74 5.49
C TRP A 54 -5.95 7.34 6.27
N ARG A 55 -6.10 7.89 7.48
CA ARG A 55 -7.26 7.59 8.31
C ARG A 55 -8.55 8.03 7.62
N ASN A 56 -8.54 9.21 7.01
CA ASN A 56 -9.69 9.72 6.27
C ASN A 56 -10.00 8.86 5.04
N LYS A 57 -8.97 8.40 4.33
CA LYS A 57 -9.14 7.46 3.19
C LYS A 57 -9.80 6.15 3.62
N LEU A 58 -9.36 5.56 4.74
CA LEU A 58 -9.96 4.35 5.30
C LEU A 58 -11.38 4.57 5.78
N ILE A 59 -11.68 5.70 6.44
CA ILE A 59 -13.04 6.06 6.85
C ILE A 59 -13.95 6.22 5.62
N ASN A 60 -13.47 6.90 4.59
CA ASN A 60 -14.19 7.08 3.33
C ASN A 60 -14.47 5.73 2.68
N LEU A 61 -13.48 4.83 2.62
CA LEU A 61 -13.65 3.49 2.08
C LEU A 61 -14.65 2.67 2.90
N ALA A 62 -14.59 2.73 4.24
CA ALA A 62 -15.52 2.03 5.12
C ALA A 62 -16.98 2.53 4.99
N SER A 63 -17.17 3.76 4.47
CA SER A 63 -18.50 4.29 4.10
C SER A 63 -19.03 3.74 2.77
N ILE A 64 -18.17 3.11 1.97
CA ILE A 64 -18.49 2.52 0.65
C ILE A 64 -18.59 1.00 0.77
N ILE A 65 -17.58 0.36 1.34
CA ILE A 65 -17.46 -1.10 1.49
C ILE A 65 -17.60 -1.46 2.97
N GLN A 66 -18.32 -2.55 3.24
CA GLN A 66 -18.39 -3.20 4.54
C GLN A 66 -17.04 -3.85 4.82
N MET A 67 -16.17 -3.07 5.44
CA MET A 67 -14.83 -3.52 5.79
C MET A 67 -14.85 -4.26 7.13
N PRO A 68 -14.41 -5.52 7.18
CA PRO A 68 -14.09 -6.16 8.45
C PRO A 68 -12.95 -5.40 9.14
N GLY A 69 -12.93 -5.41 10.47
CA GLY A 69 -11.88 -4.74 11.23
C GLY A 69 -10.56 -5.48 11.12
N PHE A 70 -9.50 -4.77 10.74
CA PHE A 70 -8.12 -5.25 10.76
C PHE A 70 -7.19 -4.12 11.18
N PRO A 71 -6.04 -4.43 11.81
CA PRO A 71 -5.11 -3.39 12.22
C PRO A 71 -4.33 -2.86 11.02
N VAL A 72 -4.00 -1.57 11.08
CA VAL A 72 -3.08 -0.92 10.15
C VAL A 72 -1.96 -0.28 10.97
N HIS A 73 -0.73 -0.71 10.73
CA HIS A 73 0.44 -0.26 11.46
C HIS A 73 1.36 0.54 10.56
N PHE A 74 1.63 1.78 10.96
CA PHE A 74 2.69 2.60 10.41
C PHE A 74 3.82 2.64 11.45
N LYS A 75 4.99 2.10 11.12
CA LYS A 75 6.08 1.97 12.08
C LYS A 75 7.43 1.92 11.40
N ARG A 76 8.49 2.01 12.20
CA ARG A 76 9.84 1.65 11.75
C ARG A 76 9.98 0.13 11.77
N CYS A 77 10.59 -0.42 10.73
CA CYS A 77 10.84 -1.85 10.61
C CYS A 77 12.34 -2.18 10.56
N GLY A 78 13.20 -1.17 10.33
CA GLY A 78 14.62 -1.36 10.03
C GLY A 78 14.93 -1.77 8.58
N ILE A 79 13.89 -2.09 7.82
CA ILE A 79 13.99 -2.40 6.39
C ILE A 79 12.84 -1.73 5.64
N ALA A 80 13.11 -1.30 4.41
CA ALA A 80 12.08 -0.77 3.52
C ALA A 80 11.16 -1.91 3.06
N ASN A 81 9.96 -1.96 3.64
CA ASN A 81 9.00 -3.01 3.34
C ASN A 81 7.54 -2.55 3.55
N ALA A 82 6.61 -3.33 3.00
CA ALA A 82 5.20 -3.30 3.32
C ALA A 82 4.67 -4.74 3.24
N PHE A 83 3.62 -5.04 3.99
CA PHE A 83 2.93 -6.32 3.86
C PHE A 83 1.49 -6.21 4.36
N GLY A 84 0.60 -6.88 3.64
CA GLY A 84 -0.81 -7.05 3.91
C GLY A 84 -1.19 -8.52 3.91
N GLY A 85 -2.26 -8.85 4.61
CA GLY A 85 -2.81 -10.19 4.66
C GLY A 85 -3.79 -10.39 5.81
N PRO A 86 -3.94 -11.62 6.32
CA PRO A 86 -4.90 -12.00 7.35
C PRO A 86 -4.78 -11.23 8.67
N LEU A 87 -3.58 -10.75 8.98
CA LEU A 87 -3.26 -10.07 10.24
C LEU A 87 -3.38 -8.55 10.14
N GLY A 88 -3.77 -8.02 8.98
CA GLY A 88 -3.82 -6.58 8.69
C GLY A 88 -2.62 -6.11 7.88
N ILE A 89 -2.38 -4.80 7.93
CA ILE A 89 -1.39 -4.11 7.08
C ILE A 89 -0.28 -3.54 7.94
N THR A 90 0.96 -3.70 7.51
CA THR A 90 2.12 -2.97 8.04
C THR A 90 2.83 -2.22 6.93
N MET A 91 3.04 -0.93 7.15
CA MET A 91 3.79 -0.04 6.27
C MET A 91 5.04 0.46 7.03
N CYS A 92 6.23 0.16 6.51
CA CYS A 92 7.50 0.52 7.14
C CYS A 92 8.02 1.87 6.65
N TYR A 93 8.24 2.85 7.53
CA TYR A 93 8.64 4.22 7.14
C TYR A 93 9.86 4.28 6.22
N GLU A 94 10.76 3.31 6.34
CA GLU A 94 11.94 3.16 5.50
C GLU A 94 11.59 3.07 4.02
N LEU A 95 10.46 2.45 3.65
CA LEU A 95 10.03 2.36 2.25
C LEU A 95 9.63 3.73 1.67
N TYR A 96 9.06 4.64 2.47
CA TYR A 96 8.76 6.00 2.03
C TYR A 96 10.05 6.79 1.79
N TRP A 97 11.02 6.69 2.68
CA TRP A 97 12.31 7.39 2.52
C TRP A 97 13.10 6.85 1.33
N GLU A 98 13.01 5.55 1.06
CA GLU A 98 13.58 4.98 -0.16
C GLU A 98 12.92 5.54 -1.43
N PHE A 99 11.59 5.68 -1.45
CA PHE A 99 10.91 6.36 -2.56
C PHE A 99 11.35 7.83 -2.68
N GLU A 100 11.44 8.57 -1.58
CA GLU A 100 11.90 9.97 -1.58
C GLU A 100 13.32 10.07 -2.15
N ARG A 101 14.23 9.18 -1.73
CA ARG A 101 15.62 9.12 -2.19
C ARG A 101 15.73 8.80 -3.68
N LEU A 102 14.95 7.82 -4.17
CA LEU A 102 15.00 7.37 -5.55
C LEU A 102 14.32 8.36 -6.51
N LEU A 103 13.14 8.84 -6.14
CA LEU A 103 12.32 9.71 -6.99
C LEU A 103 12.76 11.17 -6.92
N LYS A 104 13.44 11.58 -5.83
CA LYS A 104 13.84 12.96 -5.56
C LYS A 104 12.68 13.96 -5.63
N ASP A 105 11.47 13.46 -5.39
CA ASP A 105 10.22 14.21 -5.39
C ASP A 105 9.34 13.65 -4.27
N ARG A 106 9.11 14.45 -3.22
CA ARG A 106 8.30 14.08 -2.06
C ARG A 106 6.86 13.77 -2.42
N ARG A 107 6.31 14.46 -3.41
CA ARG A 107 4.93 14.25 -3.85
C ARG A 107 4.83 12.91 -4.56
N LEU A 108 5.73 12.60 -5.49
CA LEU A 108 5.76 11.29 -6.16
C LEU A 108 6.04 10.16 -5.16
N ALA A 109 6.90 10.38 -4.17
CA ALA A 109 7.15 9.41 -3.11
C ALA A 109 5.90 9.13 -2.27
N GLY A 110 5.14 10.16 -1.90
CA GLY A 110 3.86 9.99 -1.21
C GLY A 110 2.82 9.24 -2.06
N LEU A 111 2.79 9.49 -3.37
CA LEU A 111 1.88 8.80 -4.28
C LEU A 111 2.29 7.32 -4.51
N ALA A 112 3.59 7.02 -4.61
CA ALA A 112 4.10 5.65 -4.68
C ALA A 112 3.83 4.87 -3.39
N TRP A 113 4.03 5.53 -2.24
CA TRP A 113 3.64 4.99 -0.94
C TRP A 113 2.14 4.71 -0.86
N ASN A 114 1.30 5.62 -1.41
CA ASN A 114 -0.13 5.40 -1.48
C ASN A 114 -0.52 4.19 -2.31
N TRP A 115 0.14 4.02 -3.45
CA TRP A 115 -0.06 2.84 -4.27
C TRP A 115 0.25 1.55 -3.51
N VAL A 116 1.42 1.45 -2.86
CA VAL A 116 1.80 0.24 -2.11
C VAL A 116 0.76 -0.09 -1.04
N PHE A 117 0.27 0.90 -0.31
CA PHE A 117 -0.80 0.65 0.66
C PHE A 117 -2.08 0.10 0.02
N TYR A 118 -2.51 0.62 -1.14
CA TYR A 118 -3.72 0.10 -1.80
C TYR A 118 -3.53 -1.35 -2.28
N HIS A 119 -2.31 -1.69 -2.70
CA HIS A 119 -1.92 -3.06 -3.01
C HIS A 119 -2.03 -3.95 -1.76
N GLU A 120 -1.42 -3.57 -0.63
CA GLU A 120 -1.52 -4.36 0.62
C GLU A 120 -2.95 -4.45 1.14
N LEU A 121 -3.72 -3.37 0.99
CA LEU A 121 -5.13 -3.34 1.32
C LEU A 121 -5.94 -4.31 0.46
N GLY A 122 -5.53 -4.54 -0.78
CA GLY A 122 -6.11 -5.56 -1.64
C GLY A 122 -5.90 -6.95 -1.08
N HIS A 123 -4.65 -7.32 -0.74
CA HIS A 123 -4.38 -8.60 -0.09
C HIS A 123 -5.22 -8.80 1.18
N THR A 124 -5.28 -7.79 2.05
CA THR A 124 -6.04 -7.86 3.31
C THR A 124 -7.56 -7.94 3.09
N LEU A 125 -8.13 -7.07 2.25
CA LEU A 125 -9.59 -7.06 2.04
C LEU A 125 -10.06 -8.29 1.27
N LEU A 126 -9.36 -8.71 0.23
CA LEU A 126 -9.71 -9.92 -0.52
C LEU A 126 -9.72 -11.14 0.40
N TYR A 127 -8.74 -11.25 1.31
CA TYR A 127 -8.71 -12.31 2.31
C TYR A 127 -9.95 -12.29 3.21
N HIS A 128 -10.24 -11.15 3.85
CA HIS A 128 -11.34 -11.08 4.80
C HIS A 128 -12.73 -11.14 4.16
N LEU A 129 -12.84 -10.82 2.87
CA LEU A 129 -14.06 -10.98 2.09
C LEU A 129 -14.19 -12.40 1.50
N ASN A 130 -13.30 -13.32 1.85
CA ASN A 130 -13.23 -14.70 1.36
C ASN A 130 -13.15 -14.79 -0.18
N TYR A 131 -12.46 -13.84 -0.81
CA TYR A 131 -12.23 -13.86 -2.25
C TYR A 131 -11.04 -14.80 -2.57
N PRO A 132 -11.18 -15.73 -3.53
CA PRO A 132 -10.09 -16.65 -3.89
C PRO A 132 -8.93 -15.89 -4.55
N GLY A 133 -7.70 -16.36 -4.31
CA GLY A 133 -6.51 -15.72 -4.88
C GLY A 133 -6.14 -14.39 -4.20
N TRP A 134 -6.54 -14.18 -2.94
CA TRP A 134 -6.14 -13.00 -2.16
C TRP A 134 -4.63 -12.82 -2.03
N ASP A 135 -3.83 -13.84 -2.29
CA ASP A 135 -2.36 -13.85 -2.31
C ASP A 135 -1.76 -13.65 -3.72
N ASN A 136 -2.59 -13.39 -4.72
CA ASN A 136 -2.17 -13.11 -6.09
C ASN A 136 -1.86 -11.62 -6.28
N GLU A 137 -0.64 -11.31 -6.71
CA GLU A 137 -0.13 -9.95 -6.92
C GLU A 137 -0.92 -9.14 -7.96
N ASP A 138 -1.23 -9.76 -9.11
CA ASP A 138 -1.97 -9.08 -10.19
C ASP A 138 -3.40 -8.75 -9.74
N LEU A 139 -4.03 -9.66 -8.98
CA LEU A 139 -5.35 -9.43 -8.41
C LEU A 139 -5.34 -8.36 -7.33
N ALA A 140 -4.32 -8.34 -6.47
CA ALA A 140 -4.13 -7.31 -5.46
C ALA A 140 -3.87 -5.94 -6.08
N ASP A 141 -3.08 -5.87 -7.16
CA ASP A 141 -2.89 -4.64 -7.92
C ASP A 141 -4.21 -4.17 -8.56
N GLU A 142 -4.94 -5.07 -9.24
CA GLU A 142 -6.20 -4.71 -9.88
C GLU A 142 -7.22 -4.22 -8.84
N PHE A 143 -7.34 -4.92 -7.72
CA PHE A 143 -8.23 -4.50 -6.64
C PHE A 143 -7.76 -3.19 -6.00
N GLY A 144 -6.47 -3.00 -5.80
CA GLY A 144 -5.89 -1.75 -5.32
C GLY A 144 -6.23 -0.56 -6.24
N ALA A 145 -6.18 -0.77 -7.56
CA ALA A 145 -6.59 0.22 -8.55
C ALA A 145 -8.09 0.56 -8.44
N PHE A 146 -8.95 -0.44 -8.25
CA PHE A 146 -10.37 -0.23 -7.98
C PHE A 146 -10.62 0.59 -6.71
N VAL A 147 -9.96 0.25 -5.60
CA VAL A 147 -10.07 0.99 -4.34
C VAL A 147 -9.62 2.44 -4.51
N ALA A 148 -8.51 2.66 -5.21
CA ALA A 148 -8.02 4.00 -5.49
C ALA A 148 -9.02 4.85 -6.28
N LEU A 149 -9.71 4.26 -7.26
CA LEU A 149 -10.78 4.94 -8.00
C LEU A 149 -11.96 5.29 -7.08
N LEU A 150 -12.36 4.40 -6.18
CA LEU A 150 -13.44 4.64 -5.22
C LEU A 150 -13.16 5.82 -4.27
N VAL A 151 -11.90 6.02 -3.88
CA VAL A 151 -11.49 7.10 -2.97
C VAL A 151 -10.95 8.34 -3.67
N GLY A 152 -11.00 8.39 -5.01
CA GLY A 152 -10.66 9.57 -5.79
C GLY A 152 -9.15 9.82 -6.01
N GLU A 153 -8.32 8.79 -5.93
CA GLU A 153 -6.84 8.90 -6.00
C GLU A 153 -6.26 8.59 -7.38
N ARG A 154 -7.14 8.58 -8.40
CA ARG A 154 -6.81 8.22 -9.79
C ARG A 154 -5.58 8.95 -10.33
N ASP A 155 -5.62 10.28 -10.32
CA ASP A 155 -4.62 11.09 -11.02
C ASP A 155 -3.23 10.98 -10.38
N GLY A 156 -3.19 10.85 -9.06
CA GLY A 156 -1.96 10.65 -8.31
C GLY A 156 -1.28 9.32 -8.65
N ILE A 157 -2.06 8.25 -8.75
CA ILE A 157 -1.53 6.93 -9.09
C ILE A 157 -1.19 6.84 -10.57
N ILE A 158 -1.95 7.46 -11.47
CA ILE A 158 -1.58 7.56 -12.90
C ILE A 158 -0.22 8.24 -13.06
N ALA A 159 -0.01 9.38 -12.39
CA ALA A 159 1.25 10.11 -12.47
C ALA A 159 2.44 9.24 -12.04
N THR A 160 2.27 8.49 -10.96
CA THR A 160 3.31 7.61 -10.41
C THR A 160 3.55 6.39 -11.30
N SER A 161 2.49 5.77 -11.81
CA SER A 161 2.56 4.60 -12.70
C SER A 161 3.26 4.95 -14.00
N LYS A 162 2.91 6.10 -14.58
CA LYS A 162 3.56 6.63 -15.78
C LYS A 162 5.05 6.87 -15.52
N HIS A 163 5.38 7.52 -14.40
CA HIS A 163 6.77 7.76 -14.03
C HIS A 163 7.57 6.46 -13.93
N PHE A 164 7.05 5.42 -13.25
CA PHE A 164 7.71 4.13 -13.18
C PHE A 164 7.80 3.45 -14.55
N ALA A 165 6.74 3.46 -15.35
CA ALA A 165 6.73 2.86 -16.69
C ALA A 165 7.78 3.49 -17.63
N GLU A 166 8.03 4.79 -17.51
CA GLU A 166 9.00 5.55 -18.32
C GLU A 166 10.43 5.45 -17.78
N ASN A 167 10.63 5.16 -16.50
CA ASN A 167 11.95 5.16 -15.83
C ASN A 167 12.35 3.75 -15.37
N THR A 168 12.74 2.90 -16.33
CA THR A 168 13.11 1.49 -16.07
C THR A 168 14.27 1.30 -15.08
N SER A 169 15.18 2.27 -14.98
CA SER A 169 16.26 2.26 -13.99
C SER A 169 15.74 2.44 -12.56
N ILE A 170 14.73 3.29 -12.37
CA ILE A 170 14.05 3.48 -11.08
C ILE A 170 13.26 2.22 -10.73
N VAL A 171 12.53 1.64 -11.69
CA VAL A 171 11.82 0.36 -11.52
C VAL A 171 12.76 -0.75 -11.07
N ALA A 172 13.94 -0.87 -11.71
CA ALA A 172 14.94 -1.85 -11.33
C ALA A 172 15.51 -1.60 -9.91
N ALA A 173 15.65 -0.34 -9.50
CA ALA A 173 16.07 0.01 -8.15
C ALA A 173 14.98 -0.29 -7.11
N VAL A 174 13.73 0.05 -7.40
CA VAL A 174 12.55 -0.23 -6.56
C VAL A 174 12.33 -1.72 -6.40
N SER A 175 12.46 -2.50 -7.48
CA SER A 175 12.34 -3.96 -7.42
C SER A 175 13.37 -4.60 -6.48
N LYS A 176 14.52 -3.97 -6.27
CA LYS A 176 15.55 -4.44 -5.31
C LYS A 176 15.31 -4.00 -3.87
N ILE A 177 14.43 -3.03 -3.64
CA ILE A 177 14.05 -2.60 -2.29
C ILE A 177 13.17 -3.67 -1.65
N PHE A 178 12.24 -4.24 -2.43
CA PHE A 178 11.38 -5.32 -1.96
C PHE A 178 12.22 -6.57 -1.75
N SER A 179 12.31 -7.01 -0.48
CA SER A 179 13.10 -8.18 -0.09
C SER A 179 12.41 -9.51 -0.44
N ASP A 180 11.12 -9.48 -0.78
CA ASP A 180 10.36 -10.62 -1.31
C ASP A 180 10.19 -10.44 -2.82
N ASP A 181 10.72 -11.39 -3.61
CA ASP A 181 10.63 -11.40 -5.08
C ASP A 181 9.17 -11.28 -5.58
N ARG A 182 8.19 -11.65 -4.75
CA ARG A 182 6.76 -11.57 -5.08
C ARG A 182 6.25 -10.14 -5.23
N HIS A 183 6.78 -9.17 -4.48
CA HIS A 183 6.26 -7.79 -4.47
C HIS A 183 7.10 -6.83 -5.33
N SER A 184 7.93 -7.35 -6.25
CA SER A 184 8.72 -6.48 -7.12
C SER A 184 7.82 -5.65 -8.05
N LEU A 185 7.92 -4.31 -7.93
CA LEU A 185 7.25 -3.41 -8.86
C LEU A 185 7.93 -3.50 -10.23
N SER A 186 7.43 -4.36 -11.10
CA SER A 186 7.94 -4.53 -12.45
C SER A 186 7.41 -3.45 -13.40
N ALA A 187 8.12 -3.23 -14.53
CA ALA A 187 7.63 -2.36 -15.59
C ALA A 187 6.29 -2.85 -16.17
N GLN A 188 6.00 -4.15 -16.09
CA GLN A 188 4.72 -4.71 -16.50
C GLN A 188 3.60 -4.33 -15.53
N ARG A 189 3.82 -4.45 -14.21
CA ARG A 189 2.84 -4.04 -13.19
C ARG A 189 2.50 -2.56 -13.31
N ALA A 190 3.51 -1.70 -13.51
CA ALA A 190 3.30 -0.27 -13.76
C ALA A 190 2.45 0.00 -15.01
N ARG A 191 2.65 -0.77 -16.10
CA ARG A 191 1.82 -0.67 -17.33
C ARG A 191 0.39 -1.16 -17.10
N ASN A 192 0.20 -2.28 -16.40
CA ASN A 192 -1.12 -2.81 -16.06
C ASN A 192 -1.91 -1.77 -15.25
N LEU A 193 -1.28 -1.21 -14.22
CA LEU A 193 -1.87 -0.17 -13.39
C LEU A 193 -2.27 1.07 -14.18
N TYR A 194 -1.38 1.56 -15.05
CA TYR A 194 -1.71 2.67 -15.94
C TYR A 194 -2.91 2.35 -16.83
N HIS A 195 -2.96 1.14 -17.42
CA HIS A 195 -4.06 0.71 -18.28
C HIS A 195 -5.39 0.67 -17.52
N TRP A 196 -5.42 0.07 -16.34
CA TRP A 196 -6.63 0.00 -15.51
C TRP A 196 -7.16 1.37 -15.10
N LEU A 197 -6.28 2.29 -14.71
CA LEU A 197 -6.70 3.64 -14.32
C LEU A 197 -7.07 4.52 -15.53
N ALA A 198 -6.57 4.20 -16.72
CA ALA A 198 -6.96 4.85 -17.96
C ALA A 198 -8.38 4.44 -18.42
N GLN A 199 -8.83 3.24 -18.04
CA GLN A 199 -10.15 2.68 -18.38
C GLN A 199 -10.97 2.40 -17.11
N PRO A 200 -11.38 3.45 -16.36
CA PRO A 200 -12.00 3.29 -15.06
C PRO A 200 -13.37 2.59 -15.14
N HIS A 201 -14.08 2.67 -16.26
CA HIS A 201 -15.39 2.02 -16.39
C HIS A 201 -15.29 0.50 -16.25
N ASP A 202 -14.36 -0.12 -16.98
CA ASP A 202 -14.20 -1.57 -17.02
C ASP A 202 -13.87 -2.16 -15.64
N ILE A 203 -12.89 -1.57 -14.96
CA ILE A 203 -12.45 -2.05 -13.64
C ILE A 203 -13.51 -1.81 -12.57
N MET A 204 -14.19 -0.65 -12.62
CA MET A 204 -15.28 -0.35 -11.69
C MET A 204 -16.47 -1.27 -11.89
N SER A 205 -16.84 -1.56 -13.14
CA SER A 205 -17.95 -2.45 -13.45
C SER A 205 -17.67 -3.89 -12.97
N ARG A 206 -16.48 -4.43 -13.29
CA ARG A 206 -16.07 -5.78 -12.86
C ARG A 206 -16.10 -5.92 -11.33
N TRP A 207 -15.45 -5.03 -10.61
CA TRP A 207 -15.33 -5.16 -9.16
C TRP A 207 -16.59 -4.76 -8.40
N HIS A 208 -17.38 -3.81 -8.92
CA HIS A 208 -18.66 -3.46 -8.32
C HIS A 208 -19.61 -4.66 -8.30
N HIS A 209 -19.68 -5.43 -9.39
CA HIS A 209 -20.47 -6.65 -9.43
C HIS A 209 -20.05 -7.66 -8.35
N GLN A 210 -18.74 -7.91 -8.24
CA GLN A 210 -18.18 -8.87 -7.26
C GLN A 210 -18.46 -8.45 -5.81
N PHE A 211 -18.35 -7.15 -5.51
CA PHE A 211 -18.48 -6.65 -4.15
C PHE A 211 -19.83 -6.03 -3.81
N LEU A 212 -20.81 -6.14 -4.68
CA LEU A 212 -22.15 -5.60 -4.46
C LEU A 212 -22.73 -6.01 -3.10
N ARG A 213 -22.51 -7.27 -2.72
CA ARG A 213 -22.95 -7.85 -1.43
C ARG A 213 -22.23 -7.25 -0.23
N ASN A 214 -21.00 -6.80 -0.41
CA ASN A 214 -20.17 -6.17 0.61
C ASN A 214 -20.21 -4.65 0.54
N THR A 215 -20.94 -4.03 -0.40
CA THR A 215 -21.10 -2.57 -0.44
C THR A 215 -22.07 -2.10 0.64
N GLN A 216 -21.82 -0.96 1.27
CA GLN A 216 -22.69 -0.36 2.28
C GLN A 216 -24.07 -0.02 1.72
N THR A 217 -25.14 -0.31 2.46
CA THR A 217 -26.51 -0.03 2.02
C THR A 217 -26.74 1.46 1.74
N ALA A 218 -26.17 2.35 2.56
CA ALA A 218 -26.24 3.78 2.37
C ALA A 218 -25.56 4.24 1.06
N TYR A 219 -24.44 3.60 0.70
CA TYR A 219 -23.75 3.85 -0.55
C TYR A 219 -24.61 3.40 -1.74
N LEU A 220 -25.15 2.18 -1.70
CA LEU A 220 -26.02 1.63 -2.75
C LEU A 220 -27.24 2.54 -3.02
N ARG A 221 -27.90 3.05 -1.97
CA ARG A 221 -29.00 4.02 -2.12
C ARG A 221 -28.54 5.33 -2.74
N ARG A 222 -27.34 5.81 -2.38
CA ARG A 222 -26.82 7.08 -2.91
C ARG A 222 -26.53 6.98 -4.41
N ILE A 223 -25.99 5.86 -4.88
CA ILE A 223 -25.68 5.67 -6.30
C ILE A 223 -26.93 5.44 -7.18
N THR A 224 -28.09 5.10 -6.58
CA THR A 224 -29.35 4.91 -7.33
C THR A 224 -30.25 6.15 -7.39
N VAL A 225 -30.18 7.07 -6.41
CA VAL A 225 -31.15 8.20 -6.31
C VAL A 225 -30.75 9.46 -7.11
N GLY A 226 -29.48 9.61 -7.51
CA GLY A 226 -28.98 10.81 -8.20
C GLY A 226 -28.82 10.63 -9.70
N ASN A 227 -27.62 10.22 -10.10
CA ASN A 227 -27.27 9.87 -11.47
C ASN A 227 -26.43 8.61 -11.40
N THR A 228 -27.04 7.47 -11.72
CA THR A 228 -26.37 6.17 -11.63
C THR A 228 -25.12 6.20 -12.52
N PRO A 229 -23.92 6.01 -11.95
CA PRO A 229 -22.71 6.02 -12.76
C PRO A 229 -22.81 4.96 -13.86
N GLY A 230 -22.31 5.25 -15.06
CA GLY A 230 -22.47 4.34 -16.21
C GLY A 230 -21.84 2.95 -16.05
N TRP A 231 -21.01 2.75 -15.02
CA TRP A 231 -20.41 1.46 -14.65
C TRP A 231 -21.24 0.67 -13.63
N VAL A 232 -22.33 1.25 -13.10
CA VAL A 232 -23.26 0.61 -12.18
C VAL A 232 -24.42 0.02 -12.96
N ASP A 233 -24.68 -1.27 -12.77
CA ASP A 233 -25.93 -1.89 -13.18
C ASP A 233 -27.02 -1.58 -12.13
N ALA A 234 -27.99 -0.74 -12.50
CA ALA A 234 -29.08 -0.33 -11.63
C ALA A 234 -30.00 -1.49 -11.23
N GLU A 235 -30.18 -2.48 -12.10
CA GLU A 235 -31.02 -3.64 -11.82
C GLU A 235 -30.36 -4.52 -10.76
N GLU A 236 -29.05 -4.75 -10.89
CA GLU A 236 -28.28 -5.49 -9.87
C GLU A 236 -28.34 -4.80 -8.51
N VAL A 237 -28.11 -3.48 -8.47
CA VAL A 237 -28.16 -2.71 -7.21
C VAL A 237 -29.55 -2.76 -6.58
N ASN A 238 -30.61 -2.54 -7.36
CA ASN A 238 -31.98 -2.63 -6.87
C ASN A 238 -32.33 -4.05 -6.40
N GLY A 239 -31.81 -5.08 -7.09
CA GLY A 239 -31.91 -6.48 -6.68
C GLY A 239 -31.24 -6.74 -5.33
N GLU A 240 -30.03 -6.23 -5.11
CA GLU A 240 -29.34 -6.31 -3.82
C GLU A 240 -30.09 -5.55 -2.72
N LEU A 241 -30.57 -4.33 -2.99
CA LEU A 241 -31.34 -3.54 -2.03
C LEU A 241 -32.67 -4.22 -1.65
N ARG A 242 -33.35 -4.88 -2.60
CA ARG A 242 -34.53 -5.72 -2.31
C ARG A 242 -34.16 -6.93 -1.45
N ARG A 243 -33.07 -7.62 -1.77
CA ARG A 243 -32.56 -8.75 -0.96
C ARG A 243 -32.27 -8.34 0.49
N ARG A 244 -31.86 -7.09 0.72
CA ARG A 244 -31.63 -6.50 2.04
C ARG A 244 -32.89 -5.96 2.73
N GLY A 245 -34.06 -6.00 2.07
CA GLY A 245 -35.33 -5.52 2.63
C GLY A 245 -35.44 -3.99 2.76
N VAL A 246 -34.67 -3.24 1.95
CA VAL A 246 -34.53 -1.77 2.07
C VAL A 246 -34.96 -0.99 0.82
N PHE A 247 -35.51 -1.70 -0.16
CA PHE A 247 -36.08 -1.18 -1.41
C PHE A 247 -37.32 -2.02 -1.75
N GLN A 248 -38.39 -1.37 -2.17
CA GLN A 248 -39.67 -1.99 -2.53
C GLN A 248 -39.75 -2.13 -4.05
#